data_AF-A0A7J3Z9P6-F1
#
_entry.id   AF-A0A7J3Z9P6-F1
#
_cell.length_a   1.000
_cell.length_b   1.000
_cell.length_c   1.000
_cell.angle_alpha   90.00
_cell.angle_beta   90.00
_cell.angle_gamma   90.00
#
_symmetry.space_group_name_H-M   'P 1'
#
loop_
_entity.id
_entity.type
_entity.pdbx_description
1 polymer ?
#
loop_
_entity_poly.entity_id
_entity_poly.type
_entity_poly.pdbx_seq_one_letter_code
_entity_poly.pdbx_strand_id
1 'polypeptide(L)'
;MILSYLLSLAIALIVGIAMATNKRIDSIVNPLIDVLQSIPILGFFPAAILIVINLFPGRLSVELASILLISTSMVWNMIYGVYSAIKSIDPSVIEMLK
;
A
#
# COMPACT_ATOMS: atom_id res chain seq x y z
N MET A 1 -15.51 -1.97 -0.17
CA MET A 1 -14.81 -1.56 -1.40
C MET A 1 -14.38 -0.09 -1.38
N ILE A 2 -15.30 0.89 -1.26
CA ILE A 2 -14.94 2.32 -1.22
C ILE A 2 -13.97 2.63 -0.08
N LEU A 3 -14.27 2.19 1.15
CA LEU A 3 -13.39 2.41 2.30
C LEU A 3 -12.00 1.79 2.09
N SER A 4 -11.95 0.55 1.59
CA SER A 4 -10.69 -0.11 1.24
C SER A 4 -9.89 0.69 0.21
N TYR A 5 -10.56 1.21 -0.82
CA TYR A 5 -9.93 2.00 -1.87
C TYR A 5 -9.37 3.31 -1.32
N LEU A 6 -10.15 4.06 -0.54
CA LEU A 6 -9.69 5.31 0.07
C LEU A 6 -8.51 5.07 1.02
N LEU A 7 -8.55 3.99 1.80
CA LEU A 7 -7.44 3.57 2.65
C LEU A 7 -6.19 3.25 1.83
N SER A 8 -6.32 2.42 0.79
CA SER A 8 -5.20 2.09 -0.11
C SER A 8 -4.65 3.30 -0.83
N LEU A 9 -5.50 4.24 -1.24
CA LEU A 9 -5.09 5.50 -1.86
C LEU A 9 -4.28 6.37 -0.89
N ALA A 10 -4.76 6.54 0.34
CA ALA A 10 -4.04 7.29 1.36
C ALA A 10 -2.66 6.67 1.65
N ILE A 11 -2.60 5.35 1.83
CA ILE A 11 -1.34 4.62 2.03
C ILE A 11 -0.42 4.79 0.82
N ALA A 12 -0.95 4.66 -0.40
CA ALA A 12 -0.18 4.80 -1.63
C ALA A 12 0.44 6.18 -1.79
N LEU A 13 -0.32 7.24 -1.50
CA LEU A 13 0.19 8.61 -1.52
C LEU A 13 1.31 8.78 -0.51
N ILE A 14 1.09 8.40 0.76
CA ILE A 14 2.07 8.58 1.82
C ILE A 14 3.35 7.79 1.54
N VAL A 15 3.22 6.48 1.27
CA VAL A 15 4.37 5.58 1.09
C VAL A 15 5.07 5.85 -0.24
N GLY A 16 4.32 6.04 -1.33
CA GLY A 16 4.88 6.31 -2.66
C GLY A 16 5.67 7.63 -2.70
N ILE A 17 5.15 8.70 -2.08
CA ILE A 17 5.89 9.98 -1.95
C ILE A 17 7.14 9.79 -1.09
N ALA A 18 7.03 9.08 0.04
CA ALA A 18 8.17 8.84 0.93
C ALA A 18 9.28 8.03 0.26
N MET A 19 8.92 6.97 -0.49
CA MET A 19 9.86 6.21 -1.31
C MET A 19 10.51 7.09 -2.39
N ALA A 20 9.73 7.92 -3.09
CA ALA A 20 10.25 8.72 -4.19
C ALA A 20 11.26 9.79 -3.74
N THR A 21 11.03 10.36 -2.54
CA THR A 21 11.81 11.49 -1.99
C THR A 21 12.96 11.05 -1.07
N ASN A 22 12.97 9.82 -0.56
CA ASN A 22 14.00 9.32 0.36
C ASN A 22 14.59 7.97 -0.08
N LYS A 23 15.86 7.99 -0.51
CA LYS A 23 16.59 6.79 -0.98
C LYS A 23 16.67 5.66 0.06
N ARG A 24 16.71 5.97 1.36
CA ARG A 24 16.76 4.93 2.41
C ARG A 24 15.43 4.20 2.53
N ILE A 25 14.32 4.95 2.47
CA ILE A 25 12.97 4.38 2.50
C ILE A 25 12.78 3.50 1.25
N ASP A 26 13.14 4.03 0.07
CA ASP A 26 13.08 3.29 -1.19
C ASP A 26 13.83 1.94 -1.12
N SER A 27 15.08 1.96 -0.65
CA SER A 27 15.92 0.76 -0.57
C SER A 27 15.39 -0.35 0.36
N ILE A 28 14.51 0.00 1.31
CA ILE A 28 13.93 -0.95 2.27
C ILE A 28 12.52 -1.35 1.84
N VAL A 29 11.70 -0.38 1.47
CA VAL A 29 10.28 -0.60 1.18
C VAL A 29 10.10 -1.27 -0.18
N ASN A 30 10.90 -0.92 -1.19
CA ASN A 30 10.79 -1.52 -2.52
C ASN A 30 10.88 -3.07 -2.50
N PRO A 31 11.92 -3.70 -1.91
CA PRO A 31 11.98 -5.16 -1.85
C PRO A 31 10.88 -5.78 -0.98
N LEU A 32 10.39 -5.08 0.05
CA LEU A 32 9.26 -5.56 0.85
C LEU A 32 7.98 -5.61 0.01
N ILE A 33 7.71 -4.57 -0.78
CA ILE A 33 6.55 -4.56 -1.68
C ILE A 33 6.71 -5.65 -2.73
N ASP A 34 7.89 -5.83 -3.33
CA ASP A 34 8.13 -6.89 -4.33
C ASP A 34 7.81 -8.29 -3.82
N VAL A 35 8.22 -8.60 -2.59
CA VAL A 35 7.90 -9.89 -1.96
C VAL A 35 6.41 -9.98 -1.64
N LEU A 36 5.83 -8.98 -0.99
CA LEU A 36 4.45 -9.02 -0.54
C LEU A 36 3.45 -9.02 -1.72
N GLN A 37 3.74 -8.28 -2.80
CA GLN A 37 2.87 -8.20 -3.96
C GLN A 37 2.85 -9.49 -4.78
N SER A 38 3.89 -10.32 -4.68
CA SER A 38 3.95 -11.63 -5.34
C SER A 38 3.00 -12.67 -4.71
N ILE A 39 2.59 -12.43 -3.47
CA ILE A 39 1.68 -13.32 -2.75
C ILE A 39 0.25 -13.08 -3.26
N PRO A 40 -0.46 -14.10 -3.76
CA PRO A 40 -1.85 -13.93 -4.16
C PRO A 40 -2.72 -13.56 -2.96
N ILE A 41 -3.85 -12.88 -3.16
CA ILE A 41 -4.76 -12.47 -2.07
C ILE A 41 -5.12 -13.63 -1.13
N LEU A 42 -5.28 -14.85 -1.67
CA LEU A 42 -5.57 -16.06 -0.89
C LEU A 42 -4.45 -16.42 0.09
N GLY A 43 -3.19 -16.08 -0.19
CA GLY A 43 -2.07 -16.25 0.73
C GLY A 43 -2.14 -15.35 1.95
N PHE A 44 -2.85 -14.22 1.87
CA PHE A 44 -3.07 -13.30 2.99
C PHE A 44 -4.26 -13.68 3.88
N PHE A 45 -5.13 -14.60 3.44
CA PHE A 45 -6.33 -15.00 4.20
C PHE A 45 -6.01 -15.50 5.61
N PRO A 46 -5.05 -16.42 5.83
CA PRO A 46 -4.74 -16.90 7.17
C PRO A 46 -4.31 -15.76 8.11
N ALA A 47 -3.47 -14.84 7.62
CA ALA A 47 -3.05 -13.68 8.40
C ALA A 47 -4.23 -12.75 8.73
N ALA A 48 -5.12 -12.49 7.76
CA ALA A 48 -6.31 -11.67 7.98
C ALA A 48 -7.24 -12.29 9.03
N ILE A 49 -7.47 -13.60 8.96
CA ILE A 49 -8.31 -14.33 9.93
C ILE A 49 -7.68 -14.29 11.32
N LEU A 50 -6.38 -14.61 11.45
CA LEU A 50 -5.69 -14.67 12.74
C LEU A 50 -5.59 -13.29 13.41
N ILE A 51 -5.33 -12.23 12.63
CA ILE A 51 -5.24 -10.87 13.16
C ILE A 51 -6.63 -10.38 13.57
N VAL A 52 -7.65 -10.57 12.73
CA VAL A 52 -8.91 -9.85 12.91
C VAL A 52 -9.90 -10.59 13.80
N ILE A 53 -9.98 -11.93 13.73
CA ILE A 53 -10.93 -12.71 14.54
C ILE A 53 -10.53 -12.75 16.01
N ASN A 54 -9.23 -12.79 16.32
CA ASN A 54 -8.77 -12.75 17.70
C ASN A 54 -8.89 -11.35 18.34
N LEU A 55 -8.89 -10.29 17.53
CA LEU A 55 -8.96 -8.92 18.02
C LEU A 55 -10.38 -8.37 18.09
N PHE A 56 -11.30 -8.83 17.24
CA PHE A 56 -12.67 -8.33 17.18
C PHE A 56 -13.66 -9.49 17.09
N PRO A 57 -14.67 -9.59 17.96
CA PRO A 57 -15.71 -10.60 17.85
C PRO A 57 -16.84 -10.18 16.90
N GLY A 58 -17.51 -11.16 16.29
CA GLY A 58 -18.75 -10.97 15.53
C GLY A 58 -18.57 -10.37 14.13
N ARG A 59 -19.64 -9.78 13.59
CA ARG A 59 -19.72 -9.30 12.19
C ARG A 59 -18.66 -8.26 11.81
N LEU A 60 -18.22 -7.45 12.78
CA LEU A 60 -17.17 -6.45 12.59
C LEU A 60 -15.84 -7.07 12.14
N SER A 61 -15.51 -8.28 12.63
CA SER A 61 -14.30 -8.99 12.25
C SER A 61 -14.27 -9.34 10.77
N VAL A 62 -15.41 -9.78 10.24
CA VAL A 62 -15.55 -10.16 8.84
C VAL A 62 -15.42 -8.94 7.93
N GLU A 63 -16.00 -7.80 8.33
CA GLU A 63 -15.91 -6.54 7.60
C GLU A 63 -14.47 -6.00 7.59
N LEU A 64 -13.78 -6.01 8.73
CA LEU A 64 -12.38 -5.58 8.84
C LEU A 64 -11.42 -6.50 8.07
N ALA A 65 -11.60 -7.83 8.15
CA ALA A 65 -10.81 -8.79 7.39
C ALA A 65 -10.99 -8.59 5.88
N SER A 66 -12.24 -8.35 5.44
CA SER A 66 -12.54 -8.05 4.04
C SER A 66 -11.88 -6.75 3.58
N ILE A 67 -11.92 -5.70 4.42
CA ILE A 67 -11.24 -4.43 4.11
C ILE A 67 -9.74 -4.64 3.95
N LEU A 68 -9.11 -5.33 4.90
CA LEU A 68 -7.68 -5.62 4.87
C LEU A 68 -7.29 -6.39 3.60
N LEU A 69 -7.99 -7.49 3.29
CA LEU A 69 -7.70 -8.33 2.13
C LEU A 69 -7.85 -7.57 0.80
N ILE A 70 -8.94 -6.80 0.66
CA ILE A 70 -9.18 -5.99 -0.55
C ILE A 70 -8.11 -4.89 -0.65
N SER A 71 -7.80 -4.20 0.44
CA SER A 71 -6.78 -3.15 0.45
C SER A 71 -5.39 -3.67 0.09
N THR A 72 -4.96 -4.80 0.66
CA THR A 72 -3.69 -5.45 0.33
C THR A 72 -3.61 -5.80 -1.15
N SER A 73 -4.71 -6.21 -1.79
CA SER A 73 -4.70 -6.59 -3.20
C SER A 73 -4.43 -5.44 -4.18
N MET A 74 -4.73 -4.21 -3.79
CA MET A 74 -4.58 -3.04 -4.67
C MET A 74 -3.46 -2.09 -4.24
N VAL A 75 -3.14 -2.02 -2.94
CA VAL A 75 -2.24 -0.99 -2.39
C VAL A 75 -0.84 -1.04 -3.01
N TRP A 76 -0.32 -2.23 -3.31
CA TRP A 76 1.03 -2.41 -3.86
C TRP A 76 1.21 -1.69 -5.20
N ASN A 77 0.31 -1.96 -6.14
CA ASN A 77 0.33 -1.34 -7.46
C ASN A 77 0.09 0.18 -7.37
N MET A 78 -0.76 0.62 -6.45
CA MET A 78 -1.00 2.05 -6.25
C MET A 78 0.23 2.78 -5.70
N ILE A 79 0.97 2.18 -4.76
CA ILE A 79 2.24 2.73 -4.26
C ILE A 79 3.21 2.91 -5.43
N TYR A 80 3.39 1.90 -6.28
CA TYR A 80 4.25 2.00 -7.45
C TYR A 80 3.80 3.05 -8.45
N GLY A 81 2.48 3.19 -8.67
CA GLY A 81 1.92 4.25 -9.49
C GLY A 81 2.33 5.64 -9.01
N VAL A 82 2.18 5.90 -7.70
CA VAL A 82 2.60 7.17 -7.09
C VAL A 82 4.12 7.36 -7.15
N TYR A 83 4.89 6.35 -6.75
CA TYR A 83 6.35 6.37 -6.75
C TYR A 83 6.91 6.72 -8.15
N SER A 84 6.41 6.03 -9.17
CA SER A 84 6.84 6.21 -10.56
C SER A 84 6.45 7.57 -11.10
N ALA A 85 5.23 8.04 -10.80
CA ALA A 85 4.76 9.36 -11.23
C ALA A 85 5.63 10.51 -10.70
N ILE A 86 6.12 10.40 -9.46
CA ILE A 86 7.01 11.42 -8.87
C ILE A 86 8.41 11.32 -9.47
N LYS A 87 8.94 10.11 -9.65
CA LYS A 87 10.27 9.89 -10.26
C LYS A 87 10.33 10.31 -11.72
N SER A 88 9.20 10.34 -12.43
CA SER A 88 9.12 10.80 -13.82
C SER A 88 9.06 12.32 -13.98
N ILE A 89 8.97 13.09 -12.89
CA ILE A 89 8.97 14.56 -12.98
C ILE A 89 10.34 15.03 -13.46
N ASP A 90 10.34 15.87 -14.50
CA ASP A 90 11.56 16.45 -15.05
C ASP A 90 12.26 17.35 -14.00
N PRO A 91 13.58 17.17 -13.75
CA PRO A 91 14.32 17.99 -12.80
C PRO A 91 14.22 19.51 -13.07
N SER A 92 14.07 19.93 -14.33
CA SER A 92 13.89 21.33 -14.71
C SER A 92 12.63 21.95 -14.09
N VAL A 93 11.54 21.18 -13.98
CA VAL A 93 10.29 21.64 -13.34
C VAL A 93 10.51 21.90 -11.85
N ILE A 94 11.36 21.10 -11.20
CA ILE A 94 11.70 21.27 -9.77
C ILE A 94 12.61 22.49 -9.58
N GLU A 95 13.49 22.75 -10.53
CA GLU A 95 14.38 23.93 -10.51
C GLU A 95 13.61 25.25 -10.62
N MET A 96 12.54 25.30 -11.43
CA MET A 96 11.68 26.48 -11.57
C MET A 96 10.93 26.88 -10.29
N LEU A 97 10.83 25.99 -9.30
CA LEU A 97 10.14 26.23 -8.03
C LEU A 97 11.06 26.83 -6.94
N LYS A 98 12.36 26.98 -7.22
CA LYS A 98 13.35 27.57 -6.32
C LYS A 98 13.60 29.04 -6.68
#